data_AF-A0A804P0E6-F1
#
_entry.id   AF-A0A804P0E6-F1
#
_cell.length_a   1.000
_cell.length_b   1.000
_cell.length_c   1.000
_cell.angle_alpha   90.00
_cell.angle_beta   90.00
_cell.angle_gamma   90.00
#
_symmetry.space_group_name_H-M   'P 1'
#
loop_
_entity.id
_entity.type
_entity.pdbx_description
1 polymer ?
#
loop_
_entity_poly.entity_id
_entity_poly.type
_entity_poly.pdbx_seq_one_letter_code
_entity_poly.pdbx_strand_id
1 'polypeptide(L)'
;MATSRRHVGGERAGAGAGGVSSFAALLLGCAVVSAAAQGPRLPSDYKTLSGAAPLVVAEGGFSGLFPDSSEGAYAFAVAASAPGTAMWCDVQLTKDGVGVCLRDINMKNCTTVDQAFPARRRTHVIDGVRKTGWFAPDFTIAELQSVYLTQAIWSRTDRLDAGMYPIVNVTGLPSLVKPSPVWLNVQHPTFYKQRGLDMSSYILSTHQDLVPTVAYISSPELGFLQTISAVAGRTRTTTKLVFSFLDKALLDHSVNRTYGSLLANLTLVRSVASGIMVPKSYIWPVTGDNYLLPSTSVVTDAHKAGLEVYASDFANDRVIPYNYSYDPVAEYLSFVGDGGFSVDGVLSDYPITASEAIGCFAKLNSSKTDHALVFLNSRETLGHLAQRRQRRLPGLHRPGLPQRDRRRRRRHRLPCPGHERRSSCVHELRQPA
;
A
#
# COMPACT_ATOMS: atom_id res chain seq x y z
N MET A 1 68.54 49.74 10.92
CA MET A 1 69.27 50.75 10.11
C MET A 1 68.58 50.91 8.77
N ALA A 2 68.83 52.01 8.06
CA ALA A 2 67.96 52.50 6.99
C ALA A 2 68.50 52.18 5.57
N THR A 3 67.58 52.09 4.60
CA THR A 3 67.81 52.29 3.13
C THR A 3 68.76 51.29 2.41
N SER A 4 68.84 51.17 1.07
CA SER A 4 68.30 51.93 -0.07
C SER A 4 68.42 51.14 -1.40
N ARG A 5 67.47 51.33 -2.36
CA ARG A 5 67.66 51.44 -3.85
C ARG A 5 68.32 50.26 -4.65
N ARG A 6 68.12 50.06 -5.98
CA ARG A 6 67.22 50.61 -7.04
C ARG A 6 67.26 49.76 -8.33
N HIS A 7 66.13 49.73 -9.08
CA HIS A 7 65.94 49.70 -10.56
C HIS A 7 66.70 48.65 -11.44
N VAL A 8 66.32 48.33 -12.68
CA VAL A 8 65.49 48.91 -13.78
C VAL A 8 64.69 47.76 -14.44
N GLY A 9 63.54 47.87 -15.13
CA GLY A 9 62.61 48.96 -15.49
C GLY A 9 61.61 48.47 -16.59
N GLY A 10 60.58 49.25 -16.96
CA GLY A 10 59.65 48.87 -18.05
C GLY A 10 58.26 49.53 -18.02
N GLU A 11 58.10 50.67 -18.70
CA GLU A 11 56.84 51.38 -19.05
C GLU A 11 56.10 50.66 -20.22
N ARG A 12 54.83 50.89 -20.64
CA ARG A 12 53.76 51.93 -20.45
C ARG A 12 52.40 51.26 -20.83
N ALA A 13 51.30 51.46 -20.08
CA ALA A 13 50.22 52.45 -20.27
C ALA A 13 49.24 52.25 -21.46
N GLY A 14 47.92 52.39 -21.20
CA GLY A 14 46.89 52.48 -22.24
C GLY A 14 45.48 52.08 -21.79
N ALA A 15 44.69 53.02 -21.25
CA ALA A 15 43.26 52.85 -21.01
C ALA A 15 42.45 53.77 -21.94
N GLY A 16 41.32 53.31 -22.46
CA GLY A 16 40.43 54.08 -23.33
C GLY A 16 38.98 53.64 -23.13
N ALA A 17 38.07 54.61 -23.05
CA ALA A 17 36.66 54.39 -22.71
C ALA A 17 35.71 54.95 -23.79
N GLY A 18 34.47 54.45 -23.80
CA GLY A 18 33.33 55.07 -24.49
C GLY A 18 32.95 54.44 -25.84
N GLY A 19 31.68 54.04 -25.96
CA GLY A 19 31.11 53.50 -27.21
C GLY A 19 29.76 52.80 -26.98
N VAL A 20 28.67 53.57 -26.97
CA VAL A 20 27.30 53.05 -26.81
C VAL A 20 26.76 52.40 -28.09
N SER A 21 26.18 51.21 -27.98
CA SER A 21 25.09 50.76 -28.86
C SER A 21 24.28 49.61 -28.27
N SER A 22 22.97 49.68 -28.48
CA SER A 22 21.95 48.82 -27.89
C SER A 22 22.01 47.37 -28.36
N PHE A 23 21.92 46.43 -27.42
CA PHE A 23 21.19 45.17 -27.64
C PHE A 23 20.39 44.82 -26.39
N ALA A 24 19.08 45.04 -26.46
CA ALA A 24 18.13 44.50 -25.50
C ALA A 24 17.74 43.08 -25.93
N ALA A 25 17.90 42.11 -25.03
CA ALA A 25 17.32 40.78 -25.18
C ALA A 25 16.94 40.23 -23.79
N LEU A 26 15.65 39.97 -23.61
CA LEU A 26 15.04 39.46 -22.37
C LEU A 26 15.75 38.19 -21.86
N LEU A 27 16.33 38.26 -20.67
CA LEU A 27 16.50 37.09 -19.79
C LEU A 27 15.33 37.06 -18.81
N LEU A 28 14.15 36.61 -19.28
CA LEU A 28 13.07 36.23 -18.37
C LEU A 28 13.44 34.90 -17.70
N GLY A 29 13.58 34.93 -16.38
CA GLY A 29 13.96 33.74 -15.62
C GLY A 29 12.88 32.67 -15.67
N CYS A 30 13.24 31.47 -16.13
CA CYS A 30 12.46 30.25 -15.89
C CYS A 30 12.64 29.79 -14.43
N ALA A 31 12.17 30.60 -13.48
CA ALA A 31 11.89 30.12 -12.14
C ALA A 31 10.65 29.22 -12.21
N VAL A 32 10.87 27.92 -12.47
CA VAL A 32 9.80 26.92 -12.39
C VAL A 32 9.50 26.68 -10.91
N VAL A 33 8.77 27.63 -10.31
CA VAL A 33 8.13 27.46 -9.02
C VAL A 33 7.12 26.34 -9.23
N SER A 34 7.46 25.13 -8.74
CA SER A 34 6.50 24.05 -8.57
C SER A 34 5.58 24.40 -7.41
N ALA A 35 4.73 25.41 -7.63
CA ALA A 35 3.56 25.63 -6.83
C ALA A 35 2.70 24.38 -7.02
N ALA A 36 2.72 23.49 -6.02
CA ALA A 36 1.75 22.43 -5.92
C ALA A 36 0.38 23.09 -5.88
N ALA A 37 -0.31 23.10 -7.03
CA ALA A 37 -1.63 23.66 -7.18
C ALA A 37 -2.62 22.79 -6.40
N GLN A 38 -2.65 23.01 -5.09
CA GLN A 38 -3.81 22.68 -4.27
C GLN A 38 -4.92 23.61 -4.75
N GLY A 39 -5.56 23.23 -5.86
CA GLY A 39 -6.87 23.77 -6.22
C GLY A 39 -7.81 23.63 -5.03
N PRO A 40 -8.82 24.50 -4.91
CA PRO A 40 -9.72 24.48 -3.76
C PRO A 40 -10.28 23.07 -3.59
N ARG A 41 -9.91 22.40 -2.49
CA ARG A 41 -10.53 21.16 -2.09
C ARG A 41 -12.00 21.49 -1.84
N LEU A 42 -12.88 21.03 -2.73
CA LEU A 42 -14.31 20.98 -2.44
C LEU A 42 -14.48 20.26 -1.09
N PRO A 43 -15.36 20.72 -0.19
CA PRO A 43 -15.69 19.97 1.01
C PRO A 43 -16.11 18.57 0.58
N SER A 44 -15.38 17.55 1.01
CA SER A 44 -15.73 16.18 0.69
C SER A 44 -16.74 15.71 1.73
N ASP A 45 -17.96 15.36 1.31
CA ASP A 45 -19.03 14.86 2.19
C ASP A 45 -18.76 13.44 2.75
N TYR A 46 -17.49 13.04 2.86
CA TYR A 46 -17.09 11.84 3.56
C TYR A 46 -17.41 12.00 5.05
N LYS A 47 -18.13 11.02 5.59
CA LYS A 47 -18.45 10.96 7.02
C LYS A 47 -17.32 10.33 7.84
N THR A 48 -16.08 10.68 7.51
CA THR A 48 -14.86 10.36 8.26
C THR A 48 -14.75 11.31 9.45
N LEU A 49 -13.89 11.00 10.43
CA LEU A 49 -13.73 11.83 11.63
C LEU A 49 -13.26 13.26 11.28
N SER A 50 -12.48 13.40 10.21
CA SER A 50 -11.94 14.68 9.74
C SER A 50 -12.71 15.31 8.57
N GLY A 51 -13.71 14.63 8.01
CA GLY A 51 -14.35 14.99 6.74
C GLY A 51 -13.46 14.82 5.50
N ALA A 52 -12.22 14.36 5.65
CA ALA A 52 -11.32 14.11 4.52
C ALA A 52 -11.62 12.80 3.80
N ALA A 53 -11.05 12.64 2.60
CA ALA A 53 -11.09 11.37 1.88
C ALA A 53 -10.42 10.24 2.68
N PRO A 54 -11.02 9.02 2.72
CA PRO A 54 -10.41 7.86 3.35
C PRO A 54 -9.02 7.56 2.80
N LEU A 55 -8.11 7.15 3.68
CA LEU A 55 -6.75 6.75 3.31
C LEU A 55 -6.76 5.35 2.67
N VAL A 56 -6.11 5.21 1.52
CA VAL A 56 -5.71 3.90 0.99
C VAL A 56 -4.43 3.46 1.70
N VAL A 57 -4.43 2.26 2.27
CA VAL A 57 -3.24 1.62 2.85
C VAL A 57 -2.98 0.32 2.09
N ALA A 58 -1.78 0.20 1.52
CA ALA A 58 -1.36 -0.92 0.68
C ALA A 58 -0.64 -1.98 1.53
N GLU A 59 -1.32 -3.09 1.83
CA GLU A 59 -0.84 -4.21 2.67
C GLU A 59 0.38 -4.88 2.01
N GLY A 60 1.59 -4.58 2.48
CA GLY A 60 2.83 -5.05 1.87
C GLY A 60 3.06 -4.53 0.45
N GLY A 61 2.45 -3.39 0.07
CA GLY A 61 2.39 -2.91 -1.31
C GLY A 61 1.23 -3.54 -2.10
N PHE A 62 1.49 -3.99 -3.33
CA PHE A 62 0.51 -4.71 -4.15
C PHE A 62 0.67 -6.24 -3.96
N SER A 63 0.48 -6.71 -2.73
CA SER A 63 0.60 -8.13 -2.33
C SER A 63 -0.49 -9.04 -2.93
N GLY A 64 -1.55 -8.46 -3.49
CA GLY A 64 -2.55 -9.12 -4.33
C GLY A 64 -2.01 -9.71 -5.64
N LEU A 65 -0.76 -9.41 -6.00
CA LEU A 65 -0.11 -9.90 -7.22
C LEU A 65 1.35 -10.34 -6.98
N PHE A 66 2.11 -9.57 -6.21
CA PHE A 66 3.52 -9.83 -5.91
C PHE A 66 3.69 -10.50 -4.52
N PRO A 67 4.86 -11.09 -4.22
CA PRO A 67 5.26 -11.38 -2.85
C PRO A 67 5.11 -10.15 -1.96
N ASP A 68 4.49 -10.33 -0.79
CA ASP A 68 4.26 -9.26 0.17
C ASP A 68 5.57 -8.58 0.58
N SER A 69 5.54 -7.26 0.73
CA SER A 69 6.68 -6.45 1.17
C SER A 69 7.92 -6.54 0.27
N SER A 70 7.76 -7.03 -0.97
CA SER A 70 8.83 -7.05 -1.98
C SER A 70 9.02 -5.68 -2.64
N GLU A 71 10.21 -5.47 -3.22
CA GLU A 71 10.49 -4.28 -4.02
C GLU A 71 9.47 -4.11 -5.16
N GLY A 72 9.08 -5.20 -5.82
CA GLY A 72 8.06 -5.21 -6.86
C GLY A 72 6.68 -4.79 -6.35
N ALA A 73 6.24 -5.33 -5.20
CA ALA A 73 4.97 -4.99 -4.59
C ALA A 73 4.88 -3.49 -4.24
N TYR A 74 5.93 -2.95 -3.60
CA TYR A 74 5.98 -1.54 -3.22
C TYR A 74 6.07 -0.62 -4.45
N ALA A 75 6.99 -0.88 -5.38
CA ALA A 75 7.18 -0.04 -6.56
C ALA A 75 5.91 0.00 -7.43
N PHE A 76 5.22 -1.13 -7.59
CA PHE A 76 3.95 -1.17 -8.31
C PHE A 76 2.83 -0.42 -7.58
N ALA A 77 2.72 -0.57 -6.26
CA ALA A 77 1.73 0.17 -5.47
C ALA A 77 1.94 1.70 -5.54
N VAL A 78 3.19 2.18 -5.45
CA VAL A 78 3.54 3.60 -5.62
C VAL A 78 3.17 4.12 -7.00
N ALA A 79 3.40 3.33 -8.05
CA ALA A 79 3.17 3.74 -9.44
C ALA A 79 1.69 3.72 -9.86
N ALA A 80 0.88 2.83 -9.29
CA ALA A 80 -0.48 2.55 -9.79
C ALA A 80 -1.63 2.99 -8.86
N SER A 81 -1.36 3.24 -7.58
CA SER A 81 -2.39 3.60 -6.58
C SER A 81 -2.61 5.13 -6.49
N ALA A 82 -3.63 5.56 -5.74
CA ALA A 82 -3.90 6.98 -5.51
C ALA A 82 -2.72 7.69 -4.83
N PRO A 83 -2.43 8.97 -5.17
CA PRO A 83 -1.42 9.76 -4.49
C PRO A 83 -1.67 9.83 -2.97
N GLY A 84 -0.63 9.59 -2.18
CA GLY A 84 -0.73 9.55 -0.72
C GLY A 84 -1.15 8.20 -0.13
N THR A 85 -1.32 7.16 -0.95
CA THR A 85 -1.45 5.76 -0.47
C THR A 85 -0.31 5.43 0.49
N ALA A 86 -0.64 4.99 1.70
CA ALA A 86 0.34 4.59 2.70
C ALA A 86 0.84 3.16 2.44
N MET A 87 2.15 2.95 2.56
CA MET A 87 2.78 1.66 2.36
C MET A 87 2.97 0.95 3.70
N TRP A 88 2.30 -0.19 3.85
CA TRP A 88 2.29 -1.00 5.06
C TRP A 88 3.48 -1.96 5.11
N CYS A 89 4.13 -2.03 6.26
CA CYS A 89 5.19 -2.99 6.56
C CYS A 89 4.93 -3.64 7.92
N ASP A 90 4.79 -4.97 7.92
CA ASP A 90 4.77 -5.78 9.15
C ASP A 90 6.19 -5.95 9.68
N VAL A 91 6.50 -5.22 10.75
CA VAL A 91 7.84 -5.14 11.33
C VAL A 91 8.12 -6.38 12.18
N GLN A 92 9.18 -7.09 11.81
CA GLN A 92 9.79 -8.17 12.57
C GLN A 92 11.24 -7.84 12.89
N LEU A 93 11.76 -8.33 14.02
CA LEU A 93 13.18 -8.17 14.39
C LEU A 93 13.96 -9.45 14.15
N THR A 94 15.14 -9.31 13.55
CA THR A 94 16.17 -10.34 13.51
C THR A 94 16.81 -10.53 14.89
N LYS A 95 17.56 -11.62 15.05
CA LYS A 95 18.33 -11.97 16.25
C LYS A 95 19.31 -10.86 16.68
N ASP A 96 19.86 -10.13 15.72
CA ASP A 96 20.77 -9.00 15.89
C ASP A 96 20.06 -7.63 15.91
N GLY A 97 18.74 -7.61 16.05
CA GLY A 97 17.95 -6.39 16.30
C GLY A 97 17.66 -5.53 15.07
N VAL A 98 17.87 -6.06 13.86
CA VAL A 98 17.53 -5.36 12.62
C VAL A 98 16.07 -5.60 12.26
N GLY A 99 15.34 -4.52 11.94
CA GLY A 99 13.94 -4.58 11.54
C GLY A 99 13.76 -4.89 10.06
N VAL A 100 12.86 -5.82 9.76
CA VAL A 100 12.51 -6.27 8.40
C VAL A 100 11.00 -6.29 8.20
N CYS A 101 10.56 -6.12 6.95
CA CYS A 101 9.15 -6.23 6.56
C CYS A 101 8.81 -7.68 6.17
N LEU A 102 7.95 -8.33 6.95
CA LEU A 102 7.56 -9.73 6.75
C LEU A 102 6.10 -9.97 7.23
N ARG A 103 5.21 -10.31 6.28
CA ARG A 103 3.77 -10.54 6.52
C ARG A 103 3.43 -11.52 7.64
N ASP A 104 4.15 -12.65 7.72
CA ASP A 104 3.85 -13.75 8.65
C ASP A 104 5.02 -14.00 9.61
N ILE A 105 4.70 -14.20 10.90
CA ILE A 105 5.66 -14.52 11.96
C ILE A 105 6.40 -15.84 11.72
N ASN A 106 5.76 -16.80 11.04
CA ASN A 106 6.43 -17.97 10.47
C ASN A 106 6.89 -17.64 9.04
N MET A 107 8.16 -17.26 8.92
CA MET A 107 8.82 -16.86 7.68
C MET A 107 8.62 -17.83 6.51
N LYS A 108 8.47 -19.15 6.77
CA LYS A 108 8.18 -20.14 5.71
C LYS A 108 6.92 -19.79 4.90
N ASN A 109 5.94 -19.13 5.50
CA ASN A 109 4.68 -18.81 4.84
C ASN A 109 4.84 -17.72 3.76
N CYS A 110 5.94 -16.96 3.76
CA CYS A 110 6.19 -15.86 2.80
C CYS A 110 7.64 -15.80 2.30
N THR A 111 8.46 -16.83 2.52
CA THR A 111 9.87 -16.86 2.10
C THR A 111 10.41 -18.27 1.80
N THR A 112 11.54 -18.34 1.11
CA THR A 112 12.34 -19.56 0.85
C THR A 112 13.15 -20.10 2.07
N VAL A 113 12.91 -19.60 3.28
CA VAL A 113 13.76 -19.87 4.46
C VAL A 113 13.89 -21.36 4.83
N ASP A 114 12.87 -22.18 4.55
CA ASP A 114 12.89 -23.61 4.88
C ASP A 114 13.75 -24.43 3.90
N GLN A 115 13.93 -23.93 2.67
CA GLN A 115 14.87 -24.46 1.69
C GLN A 115 16.30 -24.03 2.02
N ALA A 116 16.50 -22.77 2.42
CA ALA A 116 17.81 -22.24 2.79
C ALA A 116 18.34 -22.82 4.11
N PHE A 117 17.45 -23.05 5.10
CA PHE A 117 17.81 -23.46 6.45
C PHE A 117 16.92 -24.59 7.02
N PRO A 118 16.83 -25.77 6.38
CA PRO A 118 15.89 -26.84 6.78
C PRO A 118 16.06 -27.31 8.24
N ALA A 119 17.29 -27.32 8.76
CA ALA A 119 17.59 -27.73 10.14
C ALA A 119 17.31 -26.66 11.21
N ARG A 120 16.95 -25.42 10.82
CA ARG A 120 16.72 -24.28 11.73
C ARG A 120 15.25 -24.12 12.13
N ARG A 121 14.39 -25.09 11.82
CA ARG A 121 13.01 -25.13 12.34
C ARG A 121 13.01 -25.13 13.88
N ARG A 122 12.17 -24.29 14.50
CA ARG A 122 12.03 -24.15 15.96
C ARG A 122 10.56 -24.16 16.37
N THR A 123 10.31 -24.32 17.67
CA THR A 123 8.98 -24.18 18.27
C THR A 123 9.04 -23.10 19.35
N HIS A 124 8.18 -22.11 19.21
CA HIS A 124 8.03 -21.02 20.17
C HIS A 124 6.60 -20.96 20.69
N VAL A 125 6.41 -20.40 21.89
CA VAL A 125 5.11 -19.91 22.32
C VAL A 125 4.99 -18.47 21.84
N ILE A 126 3.94 -18.18 21.08
CA ILE A 126 3.60 -16.87 20.51
C ILE A 126 2.10 -16.69 20.72
N ASP A 127 1.69 -15.60 21.38
CA ASP A 127 0.29 -15.32 21.73
C ASP A 127 -0.37 -16.48 22.51
N GLY A 128 0.39 -17.07 23.44
CA GLY A 128 -0.02 -18.26 24.21
C GLY A 128 -0.04 -19.59 23.44
N VAL A 129 0.11 -19.57 22.11
CA VAL A 129 0.03 -20.77 21.23
C VAL A 129 1.41 -21.29 20.86
N ARG A 130 1.61 -22.62 20.86
CA ARG A 130 2.84 -23.24 20.35
C ARG A 130 2.85 -23.21 18.81
N LYS A 131 3.67 -22.35 18.21
CA LYS A 131 3.88 -22.24 16.76
C LYS A 131 5.23 -22.90 16.39
N THR A 132 5.27 -23.72 15.32
CA THR A 132 6.48 -24.48 14.91
C THR A 132 6.86 -24.23 13.45
N GLY A 133 7.97 -23.52 13.23
CA GLY A 133 8.33 -22.93 11.95
C GLY A 133 9.71 -22.28 11.96
N TRP A 134 9.88 -21.23 11.17
CA TRP A 134 11.09 -20.41 11.05
C TRP A 134 10.72 -18.97 11.41
N PHE A 135 11.48 -18.32 12.28
CA PHE A 135 11.09 -17.03 12.88
C PHE A 135 12.26 -16.06 12.79
N ALA A 136 11.99 -14.80 12.41
CA ALA A 136 13.02 -13.76 12.28
C ALA A 136 14.01 -13.67 13.47
N PRO A 137 13.58 -13.73 14.75
CA PRO A 137 14.52 -13.62 15.88
C PRO A 137 15.45 -14.84 16.07
N ASP A 138 15.27 -15.92 15.32
CA ASP A 138 16.19 -17.06 15.30
C ASP A 138 17.36 -16.88 14.30
N PHE A 139 17.38 -15.81 13.48
CA PHE A 139 18.36 -15.55 12.42
C PHE A 139 18.96 -14.14 12.50
N THR A 140 20.24 -13.96 12.14
CA THR A 140 20.81 -12.62 11.94
C THR A 140 20.46 -12.06 10.56
N ILE A 141 20.53 -10.74 10.36
CA ILE A 141 20.27 -10.16 9.03
C ILE A 141 21.25 -10.69 7.97
N ALA A 142 22.48 -11.02 8.37
CA ALA A 142 23.49 -11.62 7.49
C ALA A 142 23.13 -13.06 7.07
N GLU A 143 22.53 -13.86 7.95
CA GLU A 143 22.01 -15.19 7.59
C GLU A 143 20.83 -15.08 6.60
N LEU A 144 20.01 -14.02 6.70
CA LEU A 144 18.83 -13.83 5.85
C LEU A 144 19.12 -13.29 4.43
N GLN A 145 20.37 -12.96 4.09
CA GLN A 145 20.72 -12.45 2.75
C GLN A 145 20.46 -13.46 1.60
N SER A 146 20.39 -14.76 1.92
CA SER A 146 20.06 -15.84 0.97
C SER A 146 18.58 -16.24 0.97
N VAL A 147 17.75 -15.52 1.73
CA VAL A 147 16.31 -15.79 1.87
C VAL A 147 15.52 -14.79 1.04
N TYR A 148 14.62 -15.31 0.21
CA TYR A 148 13.84 -14.52 -0.74
C TYR A 148 12.35 -14.57 -0.40
N LEU A 149 11.65 -13.46 -0.63
CA LEU A 149 10.20 -13.33 -0.46
C LEU A 149 9.45 -14.13 -1.53
N THR A 150 8.38 -14.81 -1.12
CA THR A 150 7.50 -15.60 -1.99
C THR A 150 6.03 -15.24 -1.75
N GLN A 151 5.16 -15.55 -2.70
CA GLN A 151 3.72 -15.35 -2.58
C GLN A 151 3.18 -16.21 -1.42
N ALA A 152 2.54 -15.55 -0.44
CA ALA A 152 2.06 -16.19 0.78
C ALA A 152 0.68 -16.84 0.63
N ILE A 153 -0.12 -16.38 -0.33
CA ILE A 153 -1.49 -16.86 -0.57
C ILE A 153 -1.46 -17.89 -1.69
N TRP A 154 -1.68 -19.17 -1.37
CA TRP A 154 -1.55 -20.29 -2.31
C TRP A 154 -2.50 -20.24 -3.53
N SER A 155 -3.61 -19.50 -3.45
CA SER A 155 -4.51 -19.26 -4.58
C SER A 155 -4.00 -18.19 -5.57
N ARG A 156 -2.99 -17.40 -5.19
CA ARG A 156 -2.33 -16.41 -6.06
C ARG A 156 -1.21 -17.08 -6.86
N THR A 157 -0.82 -16.44 -7.97
CA THR A 157 0.25 -16.98 -8.83
C THR A 157 1.64 -16.69 -8.25
N ASP A 158 2.48 -17.71 -8.22
CA ASP A 158 3.91 -17.70 -7.86
C ASP A 158 4.83 -17.15 -8.96
N ARG A 159 4.30 -16.90 -10.17
CA ARG A 159 5.09 -16.48 -11.35
C ARG A 159 5.89 -15.18 -11.14
N LEU A 160 5.52 -14.37 -10.16
CA LEU A 160 6.21 -13.11 -9.84
C LEU A 160 7.26 -13.26 -8.73
N ASP A 161 7.31 -14.41 -8.05
CA ASP A 161 8.34 -14.76 -7.07
C ASP A 161 9.72 -14.94 -7.73
N ALA A 162 9.74 -15.24 -9.04
CA ALA A 162 10.93 -15.39 -9.87
C ALA A 162 11.83 -14.13 -9.90
N GLY A 163 11.35 -12.99 -9.39
CA GLY A 163 12.17 -11.80 -9.15
C GLY A 163 13.25 -11.98 -8.06
N MET A 164 13.21 -13.06 -7.27
CA MET A 164 14.17 -13.36 -6.19
C MET A 164 14.33 -12.16 -5.25
N TYR A 165 13.21 -11.63 -4.77
CA TYR A 165 13.18 -10.40 -3.97
C TYR A 165 13.79 -10.65 -2.58
N PRO A 166 14.87 -9.93 -2.20
CA PRO A 166 15.41 -10.02 -0.85
C PRO A 166 14.44 -9.41 0.16
N ILE A 167 14.56 -9.81 1.43
CA ILE A 167 13.78 -9.24 2.53
C ILE A 167 14.13 -7.76 2.69
N VAL A 168 13.11 -6.89 2.67
CA VAL A 168 13.27 -5.43 2.80
C VAL A 168 13.53 -5.04 4.26
N ASN A 169 14.60 -4.28 4.49
CA ASN A 169 14.89 -3.65 5.78
C ASN A 169 14.03 -2.39 5.95
N VAL A 170 13.43 -2.22 7.13
CA VAL A 170 12.57 -1.07 7.49
C VAL A 170 13.29 0.27 7.27
N THR A 171 14.61 0.36 7.49
CA THR A 171 15.38 1.60 7.26
C THR A 171 15.55 1.96 5.79
N GLY A 172 15.47 0.97 4.88
CA GLY A 172 15.52 1.18 3.44
C GLY A 172 14.16 1.54 2.83
N LEU A 173 13.06 1.14 3.46
CA LEU A 173 11.70 1.29 2.95
C LEU A 173 11.32 2.74 2.55
N PRO A 174 11.62 3.81 3.34
CA PRO A 174 11.31 5.19 2.95
C PRO A 174 11.90 5.63 1.60
N SER A 175 13.08 5.13 1.24
CA SER A 175 13.74 5.43 -0.03
C SER A 175 13.05 4.73 -1.20
N LEU A 176 12.55 3.52 -0.97
CA LEU A 176 11.83 2.71 -1.96
C LEU A 176 10.43 3.27 -2.26
N VAL A 177 9.71 3.76 -1.25
CA VAL A 177 8.29 4.13 -1.39
C VAL A 177 8.02 5.61 -1.69
N LYS A 178 9.06 6.46 -1.71
CA LYS A 178 8.92 7.91 -1.86
C LYS A 178 8.08 8.29 -3.11
N PRO A 179 7.06 9.16 -3.00
CA PRO A 179 6.72 10.04 -1.89
C PRO A 179 5.66 9.50 -0.92
N SER A 180 5.30 8.20 -0.98
CA SER A 180 4.28 7.62 -0.11
C SER A 180 4.68 7.64 1.38
N PRO A 181 3.72 7.88 2.30
CA PRO A 181 3.96 7.69 3.71
C PRO A 181 4.13 6.21 4.06
N VAL A 182 4.93 5.92 5.07
CA VAL A 182 5.15 4.58 5.62
C VAL A 182 4.22 4.34 6.82
N TRP A 183 3.67 3.15 6.89
CA TRP A 183 2.90 2.61 8.00
C TRP A 183 3.64 1.39 8.56
N LEU A 184 4.07 1.44 9.83
CA LEU A 184 4.74 0.33 10.49
C LEU A 184 3.79 -0.42 11.42
N ASN A 185 3.57 -1.71 11.19
CA ASN A 185 2.74 -2.54 12.06
C ASN A 185 3.59 -3.50 12.91
N VAL A 186 3.37 -3.52 14.21
CA VAL A 186 4.15 -4.30 15.19
C VAL A 186 3.22 -5.34 15.83
N GLN A 187 3.20 -6.56 15.26
CA GLN A 187 2.19 -7.57 15.62
C GLN A 187 2.40 -8.21 17.00
N HIS A 188 3.63 -8.59 17.37
CA HIS A 188 3.90 -9.44 18.55
C HIS A 188 4.96 -8.87 19.53
N PRO A 189 4.89 -7.59 19.97
CA PRO A 189 5.95 -6.99 20.77
C PRO A 189 6.24 -7.72 22.10
N THR A 190 5.27 -8.36 22.75
CA THR A 190 5.51 -9.17 23.95
C THR A 190 6.38 -10.41 23.66
N PHE A 191 6.19 -11.06 22.51
CA PHE A 191 6.99 -12.23 22.09
C PHE A 191 8.46 -11.87 21.85
N TYR A 192 8.74 -10.70 21.26
CA TYR A 192 10.09 -10.18 21.08
C TYR A 192 10.74 -9.82 22.41
N LYS A 193 10.00 -9.14 23.30
CA LYS A 193 10.49 -8.73 24.62
C LYS A 193 10.92 -9.91 25.50
N GLN A 194 10.18 -11.03 25.43
CA GLN A 194 10.55 -12.30 26.07
C GLN A 194 11.87 -12.91 25.57
N ARG A 195 12.39 -12.46 24.41
CA ARG A 195 13.65 -12.90 23.80
C ARG A 195 14.78 -11.86 23.92
N GLY A 196 14.57 -10.80 24.70
CA GLY A 196 15.54 -9.72 24.86
C GLY A 196 15.59 -8.72 23.69
N LEU A 197 14.62 -8.76 22.77
CA LEU A 197 14.48 -7.81 21.67
C LEU A 197 13.35 -6.83 21.98
N ASP A 198 13.67 -5.53 22.16
CA ASP A 198 12.65 -4.52 22.47
C ASP A 198 12.19 -3.79 21.19
N MET A 199 11.01 -4.18 20.71
CA MET A 199 10.31 -3.52 19.60
C MET A 199 10.08 -2.02 19.83
N SER A 200 9.86 -1.60 21.08
CA SER A 200 9.62 -0.20 21.43
C SER A 200 10.90 0.61 21.25
N SER A 201 12.02 0.09 21.77
CA SER A 201 13.34 0.71 21.57
C SER A 201 13.70 0.81 20.08
N TYR A 202 13.48 -0.27 19.32
CA TYR A 202 13.74 -0.28 17.87
C TYR A 202 12.92 0.80 17.15
N ILE A 203 11.59 0.79 17.30
CA ILE A 203 10.70 1.74 16.65
C ILE A 203 11.04 3.18 17.04
N LEU A 204 11.37 3.45 18.31
CA LEU A 204 11.75 4.79 18.76
C LEU A 204 13.10 5.25 18.21
N SER A 205 14.11 4.37 18.09
CA SER A 205 15.37 4.73 17.43
C SER A 205 15.20 4.98 15.94
N THR A 206 14.52 4.07 15.24
CA THR A 206 14.30 4.17 13.79
C THR A 206 13.35 5.34 13.45
N HIS A 207 12.44 5.71 14.35
CA HIS A 207 11.59 6.88 14.16
C HIS A 207 12.39 8.18 14.15
N GLN A 208 13.37 8.36 15.04
CA GLN A 208 14.19 9.58 15.10
C GLN A 208 14.93 9.88 13.78
N ASP A 209 15.37 8.85 13.07
CA ASP A 209 16.05 8.99 11.78
C ASP A 209 15.07 9.12 10.60
N LEU A 210 13.82 8.66 10.75
CA LEU A 210 12.82 8.54 9.66
C LEU A 210 11.56 9.42 9.83
N VAL A 211 11.59 10.39 10.77
CA VAL A 211 10.44 11.22 11.20
C VAL A 211 9.53 11.73 10.08
N PRO A 212 10.00 12.28 8.92
CA PRO A 212 9.10 12.82 7.91
C PRO A 212 8.35 11.76 7.09
N THR A 213 8.70 10.47 7.19
CA THR A 213 8.12 9.42 6.33
C THR A 213 7.27 8.40 7.10
N VAL A 214 7.59 8.09 8.36
CA VAL A 214 6.76 7.18 9.19
C VAL A 214 5.56 7.93 9.77
N ALA A 215 4.46 7.92 9.01
CA ALA A 215 3.23 8.65 9.39
C ALA A 215 2.32 7.86 10.34
N TYR A 216 2.45 6.52 10.38
CA TYR A 216 1.60 5.64 11.17
C TYR A 216 2.40 4.53 11.85
N ILE A 217 2.04 4.22 13.10
CA ILE A 217 2.47 3.02 13.83
C ILE A 217 1.23 2.31 14.36
N SER A 218 1.09 1.01 14.09
CA SER A 218 0.01 0.18 14.64
C SER A 218 0.50 -1.03 15.40
N SER A 219 -0.34 -1.55 16.30
CA SER A 219 -0.11 -2.80 17.01
C SER A 219 -1.42 -3.33 17.59
N PRO A 220 -1.60 -4.67 17.69
CA PRO A 220 -2.70 -5.26 18.43
C PRO A 220 -2.40 -5.38 19.95
N GLU A 221 -1.19 -5.02 20.42
CA GLU A 221 -0.87 -4.99 21.85
C GLU A 221 -0.95 -3.56 22.41
N LEU A 222 -1.95 -3.28 23.24
CA LEU A 222 -2.22 -1.94 23.80
C LEU A 222 -1.10 -1.45 24.72
N GLY A 223 -0.44 -2.35 25.45
CA GLY A 223 0.71 -2.03 26.31
C GLY A 223 1.95 -1.57 25.54
N PHE A 224 2.11 -2.02 24.29
CA PHE A 224 3.13 -1.49 23.39
C PHE A 224 2.78 -0.05 22.97
N LEU A 225 1.54 0.21 22.55
CA LEU A 225 1.12 1.57 22.19
C LEU A 225 1.16 2.55 23.38
N GLN A 226 0.86 2.10 24.60
CA GLN A 226 1.09 2.87 25.84
C GLN A 226 2.56 3.30 25.97
N THR A 227 3.49 2.37 25.72
CA THR A 227 4.93 2.63 25.81
C THR A 227 5.39 3.64 24.75
N ILE A 228 4.95 3.48 23.50
CA ILE A 228 5.25 4.43 22.41
C ILE A 228 4.64 5.80 22.67
N SER A 229 3.35 5.86 23.04
CA SER A 229 2.60 7.10 23.30
C SER A 229 3.24 7.95 24.41
N ALA A 230 3.70 7.30 25.49
CA ALA A 230 4.40 7.97 26.58
C ALA A 230 5.71 8.65 26.14
N VAL A 231 6.38 8.15 25.09
CA VAL A 231 7.60 8.76 24.54
C VAL A 231 7.28 9.79 23.46
N ALA A 232 6.40 9.44 22.51
CA ALA A 232 5.94 10.32 21.43
C ALA A 232 5.35 11.65 21.92
N GLY A 233 4.60 11.62 23.03
CA GLY A 233 4.07 12.82 23.68
C GLY A 233 5.15 13.80 24.19
N ARG A 234 6.38 13.32 24.44
CA ARG A 234 7.52 14.17 24.84
C ARG A 234 8.24 14.79 23.65
N THR A 235 8.21 14.14 22.48
CA THR A 235 8.96 14.52 21.28
C THR A 235 8.11 15.26 20.22
N ARG A 236 6.80 15.43 20.44
CA ARG A 236 5.85 16.11 19.52
C ARG A 236 5.84 15.52 18.10
N THR A 237 5.84 14.19 17.98
CA THR A 237 5.73 13.51 16.69
C THR A 237 4.36 13.73 16.05
N THR A 238 4.31 13.87 14.72
CA THR A 238 3.05 13.87 13.93
C THR A 238 2.52 12.46 13.63
N THR A 239 3.29 11.43 13.96
CA THR A 239 2.95 10.02 13.72
C THR A 239 1.71 9.60 14.50
N LYS A 240 0.74 9.03 13.79
CA LYS A 240 -0.50 8.51 14.36
C LYS A 240 -0.28 7.12 14.95
N LEU A 241 -0.87 6.87 16.12
CA LEU A 241 -0.87 5.56 16.75
C LEU A 241 -2.23 4.89 16.54
N VAL A 242 -2.25 3.66 16.05
CA VAL A 242 -3.48 2.94 15.68
C VAL A 242 -3.55 1.58 16.38
N PHE A 243 -4.61 1.35 17.16
CA PHE A 243 -4.80 0.07 17.85
C PHE A 243 -5.54 -0.94 16.97
N SER A 244 -4.91 -2.07 16.69
CA SER A 244 -5.45 -3.10 15.79
C SER A 244 -6.27 -4.14 16.56
N PHE A 245 -7.56 -4.25 16.27
CA PHE A 245 -8.41 -5.30 16.81
C PHE A 245 -8.21 -6.60 16.04
N LEU A 246 -8.10 -7.73 16.76
CA LEU A 246 -8.13 -9.08 16.19
C LEU A 246 -9.54 -9.69 16.34
N ASP A 247 -9.69 -11.00 16.50
CA ASP A 247 -10.98 -11.58 16.88
C ASP A 247 -11.41 -11.15 18.30
N LYS A 248 -12.71 -10.92 18.52
CA LYS A 248 -13.27 -10.38 19.78
C LYS A 248 -13.00 -11.27 21.00
N ALA A 249 -12.88 -12.58 20.82
CA ALA A 249 -12.62 -13.54 21.89
C ALA A 249 -11.12 -13.68 22.21
N LEU A 250 -10.23 -13.25 21.32
CA LEU A 250 -8.79 -13.27 21.58
C LEU A 250 -8.38 -12.26 22.65
N LEU A 251 -7.26 -12.55 23.28
CA LEU A 251 -6.69 -11.79 24.40
C LEU A 251 -5.55 -10.90 23.90
N ASP A 252 -5.59 -9.61 24.23
CA ASP A 252 -4.39 -8.78 24.28
C ASP A 252 -3.60 -9.17 25.54
N HIS A 253 -2.53 -9.94 25.34
CA HIS A 253 -1.66 -10.44 26.39
C HIS A 253 -0.90 -9.33 27.14
N SER A 254 -0.74 -8.14 26.54
CA SER A 254 0.01 -7.03 27.14
C SER A 254 -0.75 -6.33 28.27
N VAL A 255 -2.08 -6.34 28.21
CA VAL A 255 -2.98 -5.75 29.24
C VAL A 255 -3.97 -6.76 29.85
N ASN A 256 -3.90 -8.03 29.44
CA ASN A 256 -4.76 -9.13 29.88
C ASN A 256 -6.26 -8.83 29.74
N ARG A 257 -6.67 -8.36 28.56
CA ARG A 257 -8.08 -8.04 28.22
C ARG A 257 -8.43 -8.56 26.84
N THR A 258 -9.68 -8.97 26.63
CA THR A 258 -10.12 -9.41 25.29
C THR A 258 -10.37 -8.23 24.37
N TYR A 259 -10.17 -8.41 23.06
CA TYR A 259 -10.47 -7.36 22.07
C TYR A 259 -11.94 -6.92 22.13
N GLY A 260 -12.88 -7.83 22.40
CA GLY A 260 -14.28 -7.47 22.65
C GLY A 260 -14.49 -6.54 23.85
N SER A 261 -13.75 -6.75 24.95
CA SER A 261 -13.81 -5.87 26.14
C SER A 261 -13.15 -4.50 25.92
N LEU A 262 -12.13 -4.44 25.07
CA LEU A 262 -11.48 -3.18 24.66
C LEU A 262 -12.37 -2.40 23.68
N LEU A 263 -13.10 -3.08 22.79
CA LEU A 263 -14.05 -2.46 21.85
C LEU A 263 -15.22 -1.80 22.61
N ALA A 264 -15.65 -2.40 23.72
CA ALA A 264 -16.65 -1.81 24.61
C ALA A 264 -16.13 -0.61 25.44
N ASN A 265 -14.82 -0.30 25.38
CA ASN A 265 -14.17 0.76 26.15
C ASN A 265 -13.22 1.60 25.28
N LEU A 266 -13.80 2.26 24.27
CA LEU A 266 -13.05 3.08 23.31
C LEU A 266 -12.38 4.31 23.97
N THR A 267 -12.83 4.77 25.14
CA THR A 267 -12.17 5.86 25.88
C THR A 267 -10.81 5.44 26.43
N LEU A 268 -10.64 4.18 26.85
CA LEU A 268 -9.33 3.62 27.20
C LEU A 268 -8.41 3.62 25.96
N VAL A 269 -8.90 3.15 24.82
CA VAL A 269 -8.13 3.11 23.56
C VAL A 269 -7.74 4.52 23.11
N ARG A 270 -8.67 5.49 23.19
CA ARG A 270 -8.42 6.89 22.86
C ARG A 270 -7.35 7.57 23.72
N SER A 271 -7.12 7.09 24.95
CA SER A 271 -6.08 7.66 25.81
C SER A 271 -4.65 7.34 25.32
N VAL A 272 -4.49 6.37 24.40
CA VAL A 272 -3.19 5.91 23.90
C VAL A 272 -3.04 5.98 22.38
N ALA A 273 -4.15 5.92 21.63
CA ALA A 273 -4.20 5.88 20.17
C ALA A 273 -5.05 7.01 19.58
N SER A 274 -4.71 7.42 18.35
CA SER A 274 -5.47 8.38 17.54
C SER A 274 -6.49 7.69 16.62
N GLY A 275 -6.36 6.38 16.41
CA GLY A 275 -7.31 5.58 15.65
C GLY A 275 -7.32 4.11 16.04
N ILE A 276 -8.20 3.36 15.41
CA ILE A 276 -8.34 1.91 15.53
C ILE A 276 -8.34 1.28 14.15
N MET A 277 -7.80 0.07 14.03
CA MET A 277 -8.00 -0.77 12.85
C MET A 277 -8.86 -1.97 13.23
N VAL A 278 -9.86 -2.28 12.41
CA VAL A 278 -10.82 -3.37 12.68
C VAL A 278 -11.03 -4.25 11.44
N PRO A 279 -11.17 -5.58 11.60
CA PRO A 279 -11.62 -6.46 10.53
C PRO A 279 -12.96 -5.99 9.97
N LYS A 280 -13.14 -6.06 8.65
CA LYS A 280 -14.37 -5.57 8.00
C LYS A 280 -15.67 -6.17 8.58
N SER A 281 -15.60 -7.39 9.12
CA SER A 281 -16.69 -8.08 9.84
C SER A 281 -17.13 -7.44 11.15
N TYR A 282 -16.33 -6.55 11.75
CA TYR A 282 -16.75 -5.74 12.90
C TYR A 282 -17.77 -4.67 12.50
N ILE A 283 -17.66 -4.15 11.28
CA ILE A 283 -18.49 -3.06 10.76
C ILE A 283 -19.73 -3.64 10.09
N TRP A 284 -19.52 -4.59 9.17
CA TRP A 284 -20.57 -5.32 8.46
C TRP A 284 -20.48 -6.82 8.79
N PRO A 285 -21.23 -7.32 9.79
CA PRO A 285 -21.25 -8.73 10.13
C PRO A 285 -21.84 -9.56 8.98
N VAL A 286 -21.44 -10.83 8.88
CA VAL A 286 -21.82 -11.72 7.77
C VAL A 286 -22.48 -12.99 8.33
N THR A 287 -23.53 -13.48 7.67
CA THR A 287 -24.20 -14.76 8.00
C THR A 287 -23.35 -15.97 7.59
N GLY A 288 -23.72 -17.17 8.08
CA GLY A 288 -23.11 -18.42 7.61
C GLY A 288 -23.26 -18.66 6.10
N ASP A 289 -24.33 -18.11 5.50
CA ASP A 289 -24.62 -18.19 4.06
C ASP A 289 -23.98 -17.05 3.24
N ASN A 290 -23.00 -16.33 3.82
CA ASN A 290 -22.25 -15.25 3.16
C ASN A 290 -23.10 -14.03 2.68
N TYR A 291 -24.10 -13.65 3.47
CA TYR A 291 -24.86 -12.40 3.30
C TYR A 291 -24.59 -11.40 4.43
N LEU A 292 -24.65 -10.11 4.11
CA LEU A 292 -24.50 -9.03 5.09
C LEU A 292 -25.67 -8.99 6.07
N LEU A 293 -25.34 -8.79 7.34
CA LEU A 293 -26.24 -8.31 8.38
C LEU A 293 -26.19 -6.77 8.46
N PRO A 294 -27.13 -6.11 9.16
CA PRO A 294 -27.07 -4.66 9.39
C PRO A 294 -25.74 -4.22 10.02
N SER A 295 -25.23 -3.07 9.58
CA SER A 295 -23.98 -2.51 10.10
C SER A 295 -24.03 -2.25 11.61
N THR A 296 -22.91 -2.45 12.29
CA THR A 296 -22.77 -2.10 13.70
C THR A 296 -22.52 -0.60 13.90
N SER A 297 -22.62 -0.12 15.14
CA SER A 297 -22.31 1.27 15.49
C SER A 297 -20.82 1.58 15.61
N VAL A 298 -19.92 0.60 15.43
CA VAL A 298 -18.47 0.70 15.74
C VAL A 298 -17.81 1.94 15.15
N VAL A 299 -18.09 2.26 13.88
CA VAL A 299 -17.52 3.46 13.23
C VAL A 299 -18.00 4.72 13.92
N THR A 300 -19.32 4.85 14.13
CA THR A 300 -19.91 6.04 14.75
C THR A 300 -19.51 6.21 16.23
N ASP A 301 -19.29 5.12 16.96
CA ASP A 301 -18.91 5.17 18.38
C ASP A 301 -17.42 5.48 18.55
N ALA A 302 -16.56 4.99 17.64
CA ALA A 302 -15.16 5.40 17.55
C ALA A 302 -15.03 6.88 17.17
N HIS A 303 -15.81 7.37 16.19
CA HIS A 303 -15.84 8.78 15.82
C HIS A 303 -16.31 9.69 16.98
N LYS A 304 -17.35 9.29 17.73
CA LYS A 304 -17.77 10.00 18.96
C LYS A 304 -16.67 10.01 20.04
N ALA A 305 -15.86 8.96 20.12
CA ALA A 305 -14.68 8.89 20.98
C ALA A 305 -13.46 9.65 20.40
N GLY A 306 -13.56 10.24 19.20
CA GLY A 306 -12.47 10.95 18.54
C GLY A 306 -11.33 10.03 18.07
N LEU A 307 -11.66 8.80 17.68
CA LEU A 307 -10.78 7.80 17.06
C LEU A 307 -11.07 7.69 15.56
N GLU A 308 -10.04 7.78 14.73
CA GLU A 308 -10.12 7.39 13.31
C GLU A 308 -10.35 5.86 13.18
N VAL A 309 -11.04 5.41 12.15
CA VAL A 309 -11.33 3.98 11.91
C VAL A 309 -10.76 3.52 10.59
N TYR A 310 -9.88 2.53 10.64
CA TYR A 310 -9.31 1.86 9.49
C TYR A 310 -9.94 0.46 9.37
N ALA A 311 -10.43 0.07 8.19
CA ALA A 311 -11.00 -1.26 7.97
C ALA A 311 -9.98 -2.18 7.26
N SER A 312 -9.80 -3.41 7.74
CA SER A 312 -8.88 -4.41 7.17
C SER A 312 -9.59 -5.55 6.44
N ASP A 313 -8.80 -6.47 5.89
CA ASP A 313 -9.22 -7.70 5.21
C ASP A 313 -9.88 -7.52 3.83
N PHE A 314 -9.47 -6.46 3.11
CA PHE A 314 -9.85 -6.26 1.71
C PHE A 314 -8.89 -6.96 0.76
N ALA A 315 -9.42 -7.94 0.02
CA ALA A 315 -8.70 -8.66 -1.02
C ALA A 315 -9.68 -9.10 -2.12
N ASN A 316 -9.39 -8.71 -3.36
CA ASN A 316 -10.29 -8.90 -4.51
C ASN A 316 -10.44 -10.38 -4.93
N ASP A 317 -9.53 -11.24 -4.50
CA ASP A 317 -9.47 -12.67 -4.80
C ASP A 317 -10.09 -13.55 -3.70
N ARG A 318 -10.65 -12.95 -2.64
CA ARG A 318 -11.44 -13.65 -1.62
C ARG A 318 -12.92 -13.68 -2.00
N VAL A 319 -13.63 -14.67 -1.48
CA VAL A 319 -15.11 -14.67 -1.53
C VAL A 319 -15.61 -13.53 -0.64
N ILE A 320 -16.20 -12.51 -1.26
CA ILE A 320 -16.88 -11.40 -0.58
C ILE A 320 -18.38 -11.70 -0.42
N PRO A 321 -19.08 -11.02 0.51
CA PRO A 321 -20.53 -11.18 0.69
C PRO A 321 -21.33 -11.00 -0.60
N TYR A 322 -22.33 -11.85 -0.82
CA TYR A 322 -23.08 -11.88 -2.08
C TYR A 322 -23.87 -10.59 -2.38
N ASN A 323 -24.12 -9.76 -1.36
CA ASN A 323 -24.68 -8.42 -1.50
C ASN A 323 -23.87 -7.53 -2.47
N TYR A 324 -22.56 -7.74 -2.57
CA TYR A 324 -21.68 -7.00 -3.49
C TYR A 324 -21.65 -7.57 -4.91
N SER A 325 -22.40 -8.64 -5.21
CA SER A 325 -22.46 -9.25 -6.55
C SER A 325 -21.09 -9.64 -7.15
N TYR A 326 -20.13 -10.01 -6.29
CA TYR A 326 -18.72 -10.27 -6.63
C TYR A 326 -17.93 -9.05 -7.18
N ASP A 327 -18.45 -7.83 -7.03
CA ASP A 327 -17.72 -6.60 -7.34
C ASP A 327 -16.96 -6.10 -6.09
N PRO A 328 -15.61 -6.13 -6.08
CA PRO A 328 -14.84 -5.61 -4.96
C PRO A 328 -14.97 -4.08 -4.82
N VAL A 329 -15.21 -3.32 -5.90
CA VAL A 329 -15.43 -1.87 -5.83
C VAL A 329 -16.69 -1.56 -5.01
N ALA A 330 -17.77 -2.32 -5.25
CA ALA A 330 -18.99 -2.26 -4.45
C ALA A 330 -18.77 -2.62 -2.97
N GLU A 331 -17.84 -3.56 -2.67
CA GLU A 331 -17.42 -3.81 -1.29
C GLU A 331 -16.81 -2.55 -0.66
N TYR A 332 -15.75 -1.96 -1.24
CA TYR A 332 -15.12 -0.75 -0.68
C TYR A 332 -16.10 0.42 -0.51
N LEU A 333 -16.99 0.67 -1.49
CA LEU A 333 -17.99 1.75 -1.44
C LEU A 333 -18.89 1.68 -0.20
N SER A 334 -19.26 0.47 0.24
CA SER A 334 -20.07 0.25 1.44
C SER A 334 -19.39 0.64 2.77
N PHE A 335 -18.07 0.87 2.77
CA PHE A 335 -17.33 1.39 3.93
C PHE A 335 -17.07 2.89 3.85
N VAL A 336 -17.13 3.50 2.65
CA VAL A 336 -16.72 4.91 2.46
C VAL A 336 -17.87 5.87 2.19
N GLY A 337 -19.09 5.41 1.89
CA GLY A 337 -20.22 6.32 1.62
C GLY A 337 -21.61 5.79 1.93
N ASP A 338 -21.93 4.56 1.54
CA ASP A 338 -23.33 4.14 1.38
C ASP A 338 -24.05 3.79 2.70
N GLY A 339 -23.29 3.38 3.73
CA GLY A 339 -23.82 2.94 5.02
C GLY A 339 -24.27 4.04 5.99
N GLY A 340 -24.19 5.31 5.59
CA GLY A 340 -24.49 6.45 6.47
C GLY A 340 -23.34 6.87 7.40
N PHE A 341 -22.19 6.19 7.33
CA PHE A 341 -20.90 6.50 7.94
C PHE A 341 -19.78 6.40 6.86
N SER A 342 -18.54 6.74 7.20
CA SER A 342 -17.37 6.50 6.33
C SER A 342 -16.16 6.13 7.18
N VAL A 343 -15.42 5.08 6.83
CA VAL A 343 -14.15 4.74 7.50
C VAL A 343 -13.05 5.71 7.08
N ASP A 344 -12.15 6.07 8.00
CA ASP A 344 -11.02 6.98 7.75
C ASP A 344 -9.92 6.36 6.89
N GLY A 345 -9.95 5.03 6.67
CA GLY A 345 -9.15 4.37 5.64
C GLY A 345 -9.42 2.88 5.50
N VAL A 346 -8.79 2.28 4.48
CA VAL A 346 -8.89 0.84 4.18
C VAL A 346 -7.49 0.24 3.95
N LEU A 347 -7.23 -0.89 4.60
CA LEU A 347 -6.04 -1.73 4.38
C LEU A 347 -6.38 -2.82 3.36
N SER A 348 -5.60 -2.89 2.27
CA SER A 348 -5.91 -3.71 1.12
C SER A 348 -4.67 -4.33 0.46
N ASP A 349 -4.79 -5.60 0.08
CA ASP A 349 -3.84 -6.29 -0.81
C ASP A 349 -3.87 -5.72 -2.27
N TYR A 350 -4.93 -4.99 -2.63
CA TYR A 350 -5.20 -4.44 -3.97
C TYR A 350 -5.50 -2.92 -3.91
N PRO A 351 -4.50 -2.08 -3.57
CA PRO A 351 -4.70 -0.65 -3.33
C PRO A 351 -5.25 0.14 -4.53
N ILE A 352 -5.12 -0.36 -5.76
CA ILE A 352 -5.77 0.23 -6.96
C ILE A 352 -7.29 0.21 -6.84
N THR A 353 -7.90 -0.87 -6.34
CA THR A 353 -9.36 -1.00 -6.26
C THR A 353 -9.94 -0.14 -5.14
N ALA A 354 -9.23 -0.03 -4.01
CA ALA A 354 -9.52 0.98 -2.99
C ALA A 354 -9.41 2.42 -3.55
N SER A 355 -8.36 2.69 -4.33
CA SER A 355 -8.13 3.98 -5.00
C SER A 355 -9.24 4.32 -6.00
N GLU A 356 -9.73 3.33 -6.74
CA GLU A 356 -10.86 3.45 -7.67
C GLU A 356 -12.16 3.75 -6.93
N ALA A 357 -12.51 3.00 -5.89
CA ALA A 357 -13.72 3.21 -5.11
C ALA A 357 -13.78 4.62 -4.49
N ILE A 358 -12.71 5.04 -3.82
CA ILE A 358 -12.60 6.38 -3.21
C ILE A 358 -12.56 7.48 -4.30
N GLY A 359 -11.87 7.23 -5.42
CA GLY A 359 -11.83 8.14 -6.56
C GLY A 359 -13.17 8.29 -7.29
N CYS A 360 -14.00 7.24 -7.31
CA CYS A 360 -15.34 7.25 -7.88
C CYS A 360 -16.35 7.92 -6.95
N PHE A 361 -16.32 7.66 -5.64
CA PHE A 361 -17.21 8.32 -4.68
C PHE A 361 -17.04 9.85 -4.70
N ALA A 362 -15.80 10.34 -4.70
CA ALA A 362 -15.52 11.77 -4.82
C ALA A 362 -16.17 12.41 -6.07
N LYS A 363 -16.22 11.68 -7.18
CA LYS A 363 -16.87 12.13 -8.43
C LYS A 363 -18.39 12.08 -8.34
N LEU A 364 -18.97 10.99 -7.83
CA LEU A 364 -20.42 10.86 -7.62
C LEU A 364 -20.97 12.02 -6.79
N ASN A 365 -20.27 12.40 -5.71
CA ASN A 365 -20.72 13.49 -4.86
C ASN A 365 -20.54 14.88 -5.50
N SER A 366 -19.54 15.06 -6.39
CA SER A 366 -19.43 16.26 -7.23
C SER A 366 -20.48 16.31 -8.37
N SER A 367 -21.09 15.18 -8.70
CA SER A 367 -22.02 14.97 -9.82
C SER A 367 -23.50 15.18 -9.44
N LYS A 368 -23.79 16.04 -8.45
CA LYS A 368 -25.16 16.58 -8.23
C LYS A 368 -25.68 17.42 -9.40
N THR A 369 -24.85 17.64 -10.41
CA THR A 369 -25.22 17.91 -11.79
C THR A 369 -24.68 16.81 -12.72
N ASP A 370 -25.59 16.27 -13.53
CA ASP A 370 -25.43 15.41 -14.71
C ASP A 370 -24.71 14.05 -14.59
N HIS A 371 -25.51 12.99 -14.76
CA HIS A 371 -25.04 11.66 -15.14
C HIS A 371 -24.58 11.63 -16.61
N ALA A 372 -23.29 11.39 -16.87
CA ALA A 372 -22.80 10.51 -17.95
C ALA A 372 -21.26 10.49 -18.09
N LEU A 373 -20.69 9.30 -18.36
CA LEU A 373 -19.37 9.04 -18.95
C LEU A 373 -18.12 9.74 -18.38
N VAL A 374 -17.41 9.07 -17.47
CA VAL A 374 -15.93 9.01 -17.40
C VAL A 374 -15.58 7.71 -16.62
N PHE A 375 -14.62 6.83 -16.95
CA PHE A 375 -13.32 6.97 -17.61
C PHE A 375 -12.96 5.78 -18.52
N LEU A 376 -12.50 6.09 -19.74
CA LEU A 376 -11.40 5.36 -20.39
C LEU A 376 -10.43 6.42 -20.89
N ASN A 377 -9.45 6.82 -20.08
CA ASN A 377 -8.31 7.57 -20.63
C ASN A 377 -6.96 7.24 -19.96
N SER A 378 -6.41 6.10 -20.36
CA SER A 378 -5.00 5.73 -20.15
C SER A 378 -4.33 5.36 -21.49
N ARG A 379 -4.82 5.90 -22.62
CA ARG A 379 -4.36 5.49 -23.97
C ARG A 379 -3.69 6.59 -24.81
N GLU A 380 -3.64 7.83 -24.35
CA GLU A 380 -3.12 8.96 -25.17
C GLU A 380 -1.65 9.34 -24.89
N THR A 381 -0.99 8.80 -23.87
CA THR A 381 0.43 9.08 -23.57
C THR A 381 1.45 8.25 -24.37
N LEU A 382 1.00 7.30 -25.20
CA LEU A 382 1.88 6.51 -26.11
C LEU A 382 1.80 6.95 -27.58
N GLY A 383 0.94 7.91 -27.94
CA GLY A 383 0.77 8.37 -29.33
C GLY A 383 1.79 9.43 -29.79
N HIS A 384 2.33 10.25 -28.89
CA HIS A 384 2.99 11.52 -29.27
C HIS A 384 4.50 11.46 -29.50
N LEU A 385 5.15 10.30 -29.34
CA LEU A 385 6.60 10.12 -29.62
C LEU A 385 6.91 9.50 -31.00
N ALA A 386 5.89 9.06 -31.75
CA ALA A 386 6.07 8.36 -33.03
C ALA A 386 6.02 9.25 -34.29
N GLN A 387 5.84 10.58 -34.17
CA GLN A 387 5.50 11.44 -35.33
C GLN A 387 6.35 12.71 -35.51
N ARG A 388 7.59 12.74 -34.99
CA ARG A 388 8.59 13.77 -35.30
C ARG A 388 9.99 13.21 -35.61
N ARG A 389 10.10 12.31 -36.60
CA ARG A 389 11.40 11.96 -37.22
C ARG A 389 11.30 11.36 -38.63
N GLN A 390 10.81 12.13 -39.61
CA GLN A 390 10.95 11.81 -41.05
C GLN A 390 10.84 13.09 -41.91
N ARG A 391 11.76 13.25 -42.88
CA ARG A 391 12.19 14.47 -43.63
C ARG A 391 13.34 15.21 -42.91
N ARG A 392 14.55 15.35 -43.48
CA ARG A 392 15.09 14.99 -44.82
C ARG A 392 16.56 14.57 -44.70
N LEU A 393 17.07 13.75 -45.64
CA LEU A 393 18.34 13.89 -46.39
C LEU A 393 18.41 12.73 -47.42
N PRO A 394 19.20 12.80 -48.53
CA PRO A 394 18.82 12.15 -49.79
C PRO A 394 19.69 10.97 -50.25
N GLY A 395 19.07 10.10 -51.05
CA GLY A 395 19.63 9.55 -52.30
C GLY A 395 20.69 8.43 -52.22
N LEU A 396 20.27 7.19 -52.54
CA LEU A 396 21.07 6.20 -53.29
C LEU A 396 20.15 5.11 -53.90
N HIS A 397 20.68 4.30 -54.82
CA HIS A 397 19.92 3.61 -55.88
C HIS A 397 19.36 2.20 -55.55
N ARG A 398 18.27 1.84 -56.26
CA ARG A 398 17.65 0.53 -56.68
C ARG A 398 18.36 -0.82 -56.38
N PRO A 399 17.69 -2.01 -56.48
CA PRO A 399 16.29 -2.37 -56.88
C PRO A 399 15.53 -3.16 -55.75
N GLY A 400 14.40 -3.89 -55.89
CA GLY A 400 13.37 -4.09 -56.95
C GLY A 400 12.56 -5.42 -56.78
N LEU A 401 11.48 -5.62 -57.57
CA LEU A 401 10.59 -6.82 -57.69
C LEU A 401 9.70 -7.21 -56.47
N PRO A 402 8.53 -7.88 -56.67
CA PRO A 402 7.41 -7.44 -57.53
C PRO A 402 6.03 -7.46 -56.82
N GLN A 403 5.00 -6.91 -57.47
CA GLN A 403 3.63 -6.81 -56.94
C GLN A 403 2.86 -8.15 -56.92
N ARG A 404 1.94 -8.29 -55.95
CA ARG A 404 0.93 -9.37 -55.92
C ARG A 404 -0.18 -9.10 -56.95
N ASP A 405 -0.51 -10.09 -57.75
CA ASP A 405 -1.73 -10.09 -58.57
C ASP A 405 -2.96 -10.58 -57.78
N ARG A 406 -4.16 -10.15 -58.20
CA ARG A 406 -5.46 -10.48 -57.61
C ARG A 406 -6.03 -11.74 -58.24
N ARG A 407 -6.60 -12.67 -57.46
CA ARG A 407 -7.73 -13.49 -57.95
C ARG A 407 -8.73 -13.95 -56.86
N ARG A 408 -9.94 -14.22 -57.34
CA ARG A 408 -11.24 -14.28 -56.64
C ARG A 408 -11.66 -15.68 -56.19
N ARG A 409 -12.53 -15.72 -55.16
CA ARG A 409 -13.54 -16.79 -54.84
C ARG A 409 -12.93 -18.13 -54.36
N ARG A 410 -13.64 -19.01 -53.63
CA ARG A 410 -15.09 -19.18 -53.34
C ARG A 410 -15.39 -19.36 -51.83
N ARG A 411 -16.68 -19.23 -51.47
CA ARG A 411 -17.23 -19.65 -50.16
C ARG A 411 -17.38 -21.18 -50.11
N HIS A 412 -17.17 -21.78 -48.94
CA HIS A 412 -17.86 -23.00 -48.52
C HIS A 412 -18.50 -22.77 -47.14
N ARG A 413 -19.74 -23.26 -46.98
CA ARG A 413 -20.44 -23.48 -45.71
C ARG A 413 -20.60 -25.00 -45.55
N LEU A 414 -20.75 -25.47 -44.30
CA LEU A 414 -21.51 -26.62 -43.76
C LEU A 414 -20.88 -27.01 -42.38
N PRO A 415 -21.54 -27.77 -41.48
CA PRO A 415 -22.55 -27.20 -40.58
C PRO A 415 -22.38 -27.61 -39.09
N CYS A 416 -23.21 -27.06 -38.20
CA CYS A 416 -23.36 -27.55 -36.82
C CYS A 416 -24.54 -28.54 -36.72
N PRO A 417 -24.43 -29.64 -35.95
CA PRO A 417 -25.56 -30.29 -35.29
C PRO A 417 -25.88 -29.57 -33.97
N GLY A 418 -27.06 -29.66 -33.35
CA GLY A 418 -28.26 -30.42 -33.71
C GLY A 418 -29.04 -30.68 -32.43
N HIS A 419 -30.22 -30.09 -32.28
CA HIS A 419 -31.01 -30.10 -31.04
C HIS A 419 -32.28 -30.93 -31.25
N GLU A 420 -32.52 -31.93 -30.40
CA GLU A 420 -33.81 -32.66 -30.37
C GLU A 420 -34.42 -32.69 -28.96
N ARG A 421 -35.70 -33.12 -28.88
CA ARG A 421 -36.63 -32.87 -27.76
C ARG A 421 -37.18 -34.17 -27.14
N ARG A 422 -37.93 -33.98 -26.03
CA ARG A 422 -38.82 -34.94 -25.31
C ARG A 422 -38.07 -35.76 -24.24
N SER A 423 -38.66 -36.13 -23.09
CA SER A 423 -40.02 -35.93 -22.54
C SER A 423 -40.04 -36.14 -21.01
N SER A 424 -41.15 -35.82 -20.34
CA SER A 424 -41.38 -35.98 -18.90
C SER A 424 -41.11 -37.38 -18.34
N CYS A 425 -40.72 -37.44 -17.06
CA CYS A 425 -41.22 -38.43 -16.09
C CYS A 425 -41.17 -37.89 -14.66
N VAL A 426 -42.09 -38.37 -13.82
CA VAL A 426 -42.25 -38.06 -12.39
C VAL A 426 -41.98 -39.33 -11.59
N HIS A 427 -41.20 -39.20 -10.51
CA HIS A 427 -41.12 -40.03 -9.28
C HIS A 427 -39.96 -39.43 -8.47
N GLU A 428 -40.08 -38.94 -7.23
CA GLU A 428 -40.75 -39.42 -6.01
C GLU A 428 -40.14 -40.71 -5.40
N LEU A 429 -39.89 -40.62 -4.08
CA LEU A 429 -39.59 -41.67 -3.09
C LEU A 429 -38.12 -42.13 -2.85
N ARG A 430 -37.68 -41.77 -1.63
CA ARG A 430 -37.17 -42.63 -0.52
C ARG A 430 -35.67 -42.60 -0.13
N GLN A 431 -35.46 -42.13 1.11
CA GLN A 431 -34.48 -42.67 2.07
C GLN A 431 -34.80 -44.15 2.37
N PRO A 432 -33.80 -44.97 2.74
CA PRO A 432 -33.46 -45.18 4.17
C PRO A 432 -31.92 -45.27 4.38
N ALA A 433 -31.34 -45.40 5.58
CA ALA A 433 -31.86 -45.53 6.96
C ALA A 433 -30.96 -44.73 7.92
#